data_AF-A0A3B0V592-F1
#
_entry.id   AF-A0A3B0V592-F1
#
_cell.length_a   1.000
_cell.length_b   1.000
_cell.length_c   1.000
_cell.angle_alpha   90.00
_cell.angle_beta   90.00
_cell.angle_gamma   90.00
#
_symmetry.space_group_name_H-M   'P 1'
#
loop_
_entity.id
_entity.type
_entity.pdbx_description
1 polymer ?
#
loop_
_entity_poly.entity_id
_entity_poly.type
_entity_poly.pdbx_seq_one_letter_code
_entity_poly.pdbx_strand_id
1 'polypeptide(L)'
;LGVYILENINFPKFNSARFEPPFIWKLCGPTHDLGYPVEIAHAIRAPFADEVNNILDSINSPSPKVVPDLYMPGLDKLCDNRNANDIIQNRLADWGIGIDIKEYYSWLRQKNRTDHGVVSALVQLKLIDAMYFYANPQKEYKDIKKNGLNYNQKNFDLDIVSACSALFIHNIDRNYSGFSNKISFNIAPLAFLLYLCDTFQEWDRYSDNRPVYSGHDFGIDCDKDSISLFVPDTLEDKIIGALYQRLTDLRVTVNGRIAVC
;
A
#
# COMPACT_ATOMS: atom_id res chain seq x y z
N LEU A 1 13.74 3.65 8.03
CA LEU A 1 13.03 4.94 7.90
C LEU A 1 11.80 5.02 8.80
N GLY A 2 10.70 4.31 8.53
CA GLY A 2 9.46 4.49 9.31
C GLY A 2 9.59 4.24 10.82
N VAL A 3 10.47 3.32 11.26
CA VAL A 3 10.79 3.14 12.69
C VAL A 3 11.39 4.41 13.30
N TYR A 4 12.34 5.06 12.61
CA TYR A 4 12.93 6.32 13.05
C TYR A 4 11.86 7.42 13.15
N ILE A 5 10.97 7.54 12.16
CA ILE A 5 9.89 8.54 12.18
C ILE A 5 8.92 8.29 13.35
N LEU A 6 8.57 7.02 13.62
CA LEU A 6 7.71 6.63 14.74
C LEU A 6 8.29 7.01 16.11
N GLU A 7 9.62 7.05 16.24
CA GLU A 7 10.31 7.41 17.49
C GLU A 7 10.40 8.93 17.70
N ASN A 8 10.31 9.73 16.63
CA ASN A 8 10.57 11.18 16.70
C ASN A 8 9.31 12.05 16.51
N ILE A 9 8.26 11.54 15.85
CA ILE A 9 7.01 12.28 15.61
C ILE A 9 5.95 11.95 16.67
N ASN A 10 5.16 12.96 17.05
CA ASN A 10 3.95 12.77 17.83
C ASN A 10 2.85 12.13 16.97
N PHE A 11 2.67 10.83 17.11
CA PHE A 11 1.56 10.15 16.43
C PHE A 11 0.22 10.53 17.09
N PRO A 12 -0.82 10.84 16.28
CA PRO A 12 -2.15 11.10 16.82
C PRO A 12 -2.67 9.86 17.53
N LYS A 13 -3.45 10.07 18.61
CA LYS A 13 -4.13 8.97 19.29
C LYS A 13 -5.14 8.34 18.34
N PHE A 14 -4.89 7.08 17.99
CA PHE A 14 -5.80 6.29 17.18
C PHE A 14 -7.00 5.85 18.03
N ASN A 15 -8.09 6.63 18.01
CA ASN A 15 -9.36 6.18 18.60
C ASN A 15 -9.86 4.87 17.96
N SER A 16 -9.36 4.55 16.77
CA SER A 16 -9.66 3.37 15.96
C SER A 16 -8.52 2.33 15.90
N ALA A 17 -7.51 2.40 16.79
CA ALA A 17 -6.57 1.31 17.07
C ALA A 17 -6.77 0.79 18.49
N ARG A 18 -6.34 -0.45 18.72
CA ARG A 18 -6.21 -0.99 20.07
C ARG A 18 -4.76 -1.05 20.53
N PHE A 19 -3.82 -1.25 19.62
CA PHE A 19 -2.38 -1.21 19.91
C PHE A 19 -1.75 0.09 19.43
N GLU A 20 -0.56 0.38 19.95
CA GLU A 20 0.20 1.57 19.55
C GLU A 20 0.72 1.46 18.10
N PRO A 21 0.95 2.60 17.42
CA PRO A 21 1.44 2.65 16.04
C PRO A 21 2.63 1.73 15.71
N PRO A 22 3.63 1.50 16.60
CA PRO A 22 4.73 0.58 16.30
C PRO A 22 4.29 -0.86 16.00
N PHE A 23 3.18 -1.35 16.58
CA PHE A 23 2.67 -2.67 16.27
C PHE A 23 2.10 -2.73 14.84
N ILE A 24 1.26 -1.77 14.48
CA ILE A 24 0.67 -1.69 13.15
C ILE A 24 1.77 -1.52 12.10
N TRP A 25 2.79 -0.72 12.39
CA TRP A 25 3.95 -0.56 11.49
C TRP A 25 4.72 -1.86 11.28
N LYS A 26 4.90 -2.69 12.31
CA LYS A 26 5.51 -4.02 12.16
C LYS A 26 4.70 -4.95 11.24
N LEU A 27 3.41 -4.68 11.08
CA LEU A 27 2.53 -5.44 10.19
C LEU A 27 2.48 -4.91 8.76
N CYS A 28 2.77 -3.63 8.49
CA CYS A 28 2.70 -3.09 7.13
C CYS A 28 4.07 -2.72 6.55
N GLY A 29 5.00 -2.21 7.37
CA GLY A 29 6.32 -1.79 6.92
C GLY A 29 7.12 -2.91 6.23
N PRO A 30 7.32 -4.09 6.83
CA PRO A 30 8.07 -5.18 6.21
C PRO A 30 7.34 -5.90 5.07
N THR A 31 6.02 -5.75 4.96
CA THR A 31 5.17 -6.58 4.11
C THR A 31 4.54 -5.82 2.95
N HIS A 32 4.81 -4.52 2.81
CA HIS A 32 4.20 -3.70 1.76
C HIS A 32 4.53 -4.17 0.34
N ASP A 33 5.71 -4.73 0.14
CA ASP A 33 6.17 -5.27 -1.15
C ASP A 33 5.93 -6.78 -1.34
N LEU A 34 5.15 -7.45 -0.48
CA LEU A 34 4.87 -8.89 -0.64
C LEU A 34 4.27 -9.26 -2.02
N GLY A 35 3.49 -8.35 -2.60
CA GLY A 35 2.87 -8.49 -3.92
C GLY A 35 3.79 -8.18 -5.10
N TYR A 36 4.99 -7.63 -4.86
CA TYR A 36 5.88 -7.17 -5.92
C TYR A 36 6.30 -8.27 -6.91
N PRO A 37 6.61 -9.51 -6.48
CA PRO A 37 6.87 -10.61 -7.41
C PRO A 37 5.70 -10.92 -8.36
N VAL A 38 4.46 -10.75 -7.89
CA VAL A 38 3.26 -10.96 -8.73
C VAL A 38 3.14 -9.85 -9.77
N GLU A 39 3.38 -8.60 -9.36
CA GLU A 39 3.39 -7.46 -10.29
C GLU A 39 4.45 -7.64 -11.39
N ILE A 40 5.68 -8.04 -11.02
CA ILE A 40 6.75 -8.35 -11.98
C ILE A 40 6.33 -9.49 -12.93
N ALA A 41 5.77 -10.58 -12.39
CA ALA A 41 5.33 -11.71 -13.21
C ALA A 41 4.25 -11.30 -14.23
N HIS A 42 3.33 -10.41 -13.84
CA HIS A 42 2.34 -9.84 -14.75
C HIS A 42 3.01 -8.95 -15.82
N ALA A 43 3.97 -8.12 -15.44
CA ALA A 43 4.69 -7.24 -16.34
C ALA A 43 5.51 -7.99 -17.41
N ILE A 44 6.03 -9.18 -17.11
CA ILE A 44 6.75 -10.04 -18.09
C ILE A 44 5.78 -10.70 -19.07
N ARG A 45 4.54 -10.98 -18.64
CA ARG A 45 3.55 -11.68 -19.47
C ARG A 45 3.04 -10.84 -20.64
N ALA A 46 2.87 -9.53 -20.45
CA ALA A 46 2.35 -8.66 -21.50
C ALA A 46 3.26 -8.62 -22.74
N PRO A 47 4.58 -8.37 -22.63
CA PRO A 47 5.50 -8.44 -23.77
C PRO A 47 5.46 -9.79 -24.51
N PHE A 48 5.33 -10.90 -23.78
CA PHE A 48 5.19 -12.22 -24.40
C PHE A 48 3.88 -12.35 -25.19
N ALA A 49 2.74 -11.96 -24.59
CA ALA A 49 1.44 -12.02 -25.26
C ALA A 49 1.41 -11.10 -26.49
N ASP A 50 1.99 -9.90 -26.38
CA ASP A 50 2.11 -8.94 -27.47
C ASP A 50 2.95 -9.51 -28.61
N GLU A 51 4.11 -10.11 -28.31
CA GLU A 51 4.97 -10.72 -29.33
C GLU A 51 4.27 -11.89 -30.04
N VAL A 52 3.59 -12.77 -29.30
CA VAL A 52 2.79 -13.85 -29.90
C VAL A 52 1.67 -13.28 -30.77
N ASN A 53 0.96 -12.25 -30.30
CA ASN A 53 -0.13 -11.64 -31.04
C ASN A 53 0.37 -10.92 -32.31
N ASN A 54 1.53 -10.25 -32.24
CA ASN A 54 2.21 -9.64 -33.39
C ASN A 54 2.59 -10.69 -34.44
N ILE A 55 3.11 -11.84 -34.02
CA ILE A 55 3.38 -12.97 -34.92
C ILE A 55 2.07 -13.44 -35.58
N LEU A 56 1.00 -13.64 -34.80
CA LEU A 56 -0.31 -14.05 -35.33
C LEU A 56 -0.87 -13.03 -36.34
N ASP A 57 -0.72 -11.73 -36.09
CA ASP A 57 -1.13 -10.66 -37.01
C ASP A 57 -0.29 -10.67 -38.29
N SER A 58 1.03 -10.86 -38.18
CA SER A 58 1.94 -10.86 -39.33
C SER A 58 1.63 -11.96 -40.36
N ILE A 59 0.98 -13.05 -39.94
CA ILE A 59 0.57 -14.17 -40.80
C ILE A 59 -0.93 -14.21 -41.09
N ASN A 60 -1.70 -13.16 -40.71
CA ASN A 60 -3.16 -13.11 -40.81
C ASN A 60 -3.83 -14.37 -40.20
N SER A 61 -3.32 -14.84 -39.06
CA SER A 61 -3.84 -16.06 -38.43
C SER A 61 -5.28 -15.85 -37.93
N PRO A 62 -6.20 -16.80 -38.18
CA PRO A 62 -7.53 -16.78 -37.56
C PRO A 62 -7.53 -17.24 -36.10
N SER A 63 -6.36 -17.61 -35.54
CA SER A 63 -6.26 -18.06 -34.16
C SER A 63 -6.67 -16.95 -33.17
N PRO A 64 -7.37 -17.29 -32.08
CA PRO A 64 -7.67 -16.34 -31.01
C PRO A 64 -6.39 -15.69 -30.44
N LYS A 65 -6.49 -14.41 -30.09
CA LYS A 65 -5.40 -13.67 -29.46
C LYS A 65 -5.13 -14.15 -28.04
N VAL A 66 -3.86 -14.19 -27.66
CA VAL A 66 -3.43 -14.47 -26.30
C VAL A 66 -3.78 -13.27 -25.42
N VAL A 67 -4.53 -13.52 -24.34
CA VAL A 67 -4.87 -12.49 -23.36
C VAL A 67 -4.02 -12.70 -22.10
N PRO A 68 -3.27 -11.68 -21.65
CA PRO A 68 -2.56 -11.74 -20.39
C PRO A 68 -3.51 -11.52 -19.20
N ASP A 69 -4.00 -12.59 -18.57
CA ASP A 69 -4.85 -12.56 -17.37
C ASP A 69 -4.19 -13.21 -16.15
N LEU A 70 -3.62 -12.41 -15.24
CA LEU A 70 -3.08 -12.87 -13.97
C LEU A 70 -3.99 -12.46 -12.81
N TYR A 71 -5.26 -12.90 -12.84
CA TYR A 71 -6.11 -12.81 -11.67
C TYR A 71 -5.85 -13.98 -10.73
N MET A 72 -5.76 -13.73 -9.42
CA MET A 72 -5.66 -14.78 -8.38
C MET A 72 -7.05 -15.05 -7.81
N PRO A 73 -7.81 -16.03 -8.33
CA PRO A 73 -9.20 -16.21 -7.94
C PRO A 73 -9.31 -16.56 -6.46
N GLY A 74 -10.20 -15.86 -5.75
CA GLY A 74 -10.46 -16.12 -4.34
C GLY A 74 -9.43 -15.53 -3.39
N LEU A 75 -8.46 -14.72 -3.85
CA LEU A 75 -7.57 -14.00 -2.94
C LEU A 75 -8.33 -13.04 -2.02
N ASP A 76 -9.43 -12.47 -2.51
CA ASP A 76 -10.35 -11.61 -1.79
C ASP A 76 -11.29 -12.35 -0.83
N LYS A 77 -11.39 -13.68 -0.92
CA LYS A 77 -12.29 -14.48 -0.09
C LYS A 77 -11.62 -14.88 1.22
N LEU A 78 -12.16 -14.41 2.33
CA LEU A 78 -11.74 -14.75 3.69
C LEU A 78 -12.51 -15.97 4.23
N CYS A 79 -12.16 -16.42 5.44
CA CYS A 79 -12.96 -17.38 6.18
C CYS A 79 -14.41 -16.89 6.34
N ASP A 80 -15.34 -17.84 6.36
CA ASP A 80 -16.79 -17.61 6.34
C ASP A 80 -17.30 -16.83 5.12
N ASN A 81 -16.58 -16.89 3.99
CA ASN A 81 -16.94 -16.24 2.72
C ASN A 81 -17.07 -14.71 2.78
N ARG A 82 -16.46 -14.05 3.77
CA ARG A 82 -16.38 -12.58 3.79
C ARG A 82 -15.48 -12.09 2.66
N ASN A 83 -15.81 -10.93 2.09
CA ASN A 83 -14.98 -10.28 1.09
C ASN A 83 -13.98 -9.32 1.76
N ALA A 84 -12.69 -9.53 1.52
CA ALA A 84 -11.60 -8.69 1.98
C ALA A 84 -11.71 -7.25 1.46
N ASN A 85 -12.17 -7.06 0.22
CA ASN A 85 -12.34 -5.73 -0.36
C ASN A 85 -13.42 -4.94 0.36
N ASP A 86 -14.52 -5.58 0.78
CA ASP A 86 -15.58 -4.89 1.53
C ASP A 86 -15.06 -4.41 2.90
N ILE A 87 -14.24 -5.23 3.57
CA ILE A 87 -13.61 -4.88 4.85
C ILE A 87 -12.64 -3.71 4.68
N ILE A 88 -11.79 -3.76 3.65
CA ILE A 88 -10.84 -2.68 3.34
C ILE A 88 -11.59 -1.40 2.96
N GLN A 89 -12.62 -1.48 2.09
CA GLN A 89 -13.45 -0.36 1.65
C GLN A 89 -14.06 0.38 2.85
N ASN A 90 -14.60 -0.37 3.81
CA ASN A 90 -15.19 0.23 5.02
C ASN A 90 -14.14 0.97 5.85
N ARG A 91 -12.95 0.38 6.03
CA ARG A 91 -11.86 1.05 6.75
C ARG A 91 -11.35 2.30 6.03
N LEU A 92 -11.28 2.28 4.70
CA LEU A 92 -10.91 3.46 3.91
C LEU A 92 -11.97 4.55 4.01
N ALA A 93 -13.26 4.18 4.03
CA ALA A 93 -14.36 5.11 4.26
C ALA A 93 -14.31 5.71 5.68
N ASP A 94 -13.98 4.94 6.71
CA ASP A 94 -13.77 5.43 8.08
C ASP A 94 -12.64 6.48 8.14
N TRP A 95 -11.64 6.35 7.25
CA TRP A 95 -10.56 7.33 7.12
C TRP A 95 -10.91 8.52 6.22
N GLY A 96 -12.12 8.56 5.67
CA GLY A 96 -12.52 9.58 4.70
C GLY A 96 -11.76 9.50 3.38
N ILE A 97 -11.12 8.37 3.05
CA ILE A 97 -10.39 8.21 1.80
C ILE A 97 -11.36 7.85 0.69
N GLY A 98 -11.55 8.77 -0.25
CA GLY A 98 -12.42 8.59 -1.40
C GLY A 98 -11.77 7.72 -2.44
N ILE A 99 -12.11 6.43 -2.44
CA ILE A 99 -11.81 5.45 -3.49
C ILE A 99 -12.91 4.40 -3.53
N ASP A 100 -13.35 4.01 -4.72
CA ASP A 100 -14.15 2.81 -4.93
C ASP A 100 -13.24 1.67 -5.39
N ILE A 101 -13.14 0.62 -4.58
CA ILE A 101 -12.25 -0.51 -4.87
C ILE A 101 -12.66 -1.27 -6.14
N LYS A 102 -13.96 -1.38 -6.45
CA LYS A 102 -14.45 -2.06 -7.66
C LYS A 102 -14.12 -1.25 -8.91
N GLU A 103 -14.26 0.07 -8.83
CA GLU A 103 -13.83 0.98 -9.89
C GLU A 103 -12.31 0.89 -10.09
N TYR A 104 -11.52 0.87 -9.01
CA TYR A 104 -10.06 0.73 -9.10
C TYR A 104 -9.63 -0.57 -9.76
N TYR A 105 -10.25 -1.70 -9.41
CA TYR A 105 -9.99 -2.97 -10.12
C TYR A 105 -10.36 -2.90 -11.60
N SER A 106 -11.47 -2.25 -11.93
CA SER A 106 -11.90 -2.07 -13.33
C SER A 106 -10.88 -1.23 -14.10
N TRP A 107 -10.36 -0.17 -13.48
CA TRP A 107 -9.31 0.68 -14.03
C TRP A 107 -8.00 -0.10 -14.22
N LEU A 108 -7.55 -0.87 -13.22
CA LEU A 108 -6.35 -1.72 -13.32
C LEU A 108 -6.46 -2.73 -14.47
N ARG A 109 -7.63 -3.38 -14.60
CA ARG A 109 -7.91 -4.30 -15.71
C ARG A 109 -7.85 -3.62 -17.07
N GLN A 110 -8.46 -2.42 -17.20
CA GLN A 110 -8.40 -1.64 -18.44
C GLN A 110 -6.97 -1.20 -18.79
N LYS A 111 -6.12 -0.98 -17.78
CA LYS A 111 -4.70 -0.67 -17.95
C LYS A 111 -3.82 -1.90 -18.12
N ASN A 112 -4.38 -3.11 -18.04
CA ASN A 112 -3.65 -4.37 -17.98
C ASN A 112 -2.54 -4.35 -16.92
N ARG A 113 -2.85 -3.89 -15.71
CA ARG A 113 -1.90 -3.74 -14.61
C ARG A 113 -2.29 -4.58 -13.39
N THR A 114 -1.26 -4.97 -12.65
CA THR A 114 -1.37 -5.47 -11.29
C THR A 114 -0.76 -4.43 -10.35
N ASP A 115 -1.34 -4.27 -9.17
CA ASP A 115 -0.86 -3.38 -8.12
C ASP A 115 -0.36 -4.24 -6.95
N HIS A 116 0.93 -4.19 -6.65
CA HIS A 116 1.49 -4.96 -5.56
C HIS A 116 0.93 -4.58 -4.20
N GLY A 117 0.55 -3.31 -3.95
CA GLY A 117 -0.05 -2.91 -2.69
C GLY A 117 -1.39 -3.58 -2.44
N VAL A 118 -2.22 -3.68 -3.48
CA VAL A 118 -3.47 -4.45 -3.46
C VAL A 118 -3.20 -5.92 -3.15
N VAL A 119 -2.25 -6.53 -3.86
CA VAL A 119 -1.90 -7.94 -3.66
C VAL A 119 -1.37 -8.19 -2.24
N SER A 120 -0.43 -7.38 -1.77
CA SER A 120 0.15 -7.45 -0.42
C SER A 120 -0.92 -7.37 0.66
N ALA A 121 -1.84 -6.41 0.53
CA ALA A 121 -2.94 -6.22 1.46
C ALA A 121 -3.85 -7.46 1.55
N LEU A 122 -4.26 -8.00 0.40
CA LEU A 122 -5.17 -9.14 0.36
C LEU A 122 -4.51 -10.42 0.85
N VAL A 123 -3.25 -10.70 0.46
CA VAL A 123 -2.50 -11.86 0.94
C VAL A 123 -2.35 -11.80 2.46
N GLN A 124 -1.94 -10.65 2.99
CA GLN A 124 -1.76 -10.47 4.42
C GLN A 124 -3.08 -10.65 5.18
N LEU A 125 -4.15 -9.99 4.73
CA LEU A 125 -5.45 -10.09 5.39
C LEU A 125 -5.98 -11.52 5.37
N LYS A 126 -5.82 -12.24 4.26
CA LYS A 126 -6.26 -13.63 4.11
C LYS A 126 -5.53 -14.58 5.05
N LEU A 127 -4.20 -14.46 5.15
CA LEU A 127 -3.40 -15.31 6.03
C LEU A 127 -3.69 -15.03 7.51
N ILE A 128 -3.77 -13.76 7.90
CA ILE A 128 -4.08 -13.38 9.28
C ILE A 128 -5.52 -13.76 9.63
N ASP A 129 -6.48 -13.58 8.74
CA ASP A 129 -7.87 -14.04 8.94
C ASP A 129 -7.93 -15.55 9.18
N ALA A 130 -7.21 -16.37 8.41
CA ALA A 130 -7.14 -17.81 8.64
C ALA A 130 -6.56 -18.16 10.02
N MET A 131 -5.52 -17.44 10.46
CA MET A 131 -4.94 -17.61 11.81
C MET A 131 -5.94 -17.22 12.92
N TYR A 132 -6.66 -16.11 12.73
CA TYR A 132 -7.71 -15.66 13.66
C TYR A 132 -8.88 -16.64 13.69
N PHE A 133 -9.32 -17.16 12.54
CA PHE A 133 -10.38 -18.14 12.45
C PHE A 133 -10.01 -19.44 13.17
N TYR A 134 -8.77 -19.92 13.02
CA TYR A 134 -8.27 -21.08 13.76
C TYR A 134 -8.29 -20.86 15.29
N ALA A 135 -7.89 -19.68 15.75
CA ALA A 135 -7.76 -19.39 17.18
C ALA A 135 -9.08 -18.94 17.84
N ASN A 136 -9.91 -18.19 17.12
CA ASN A 136 -11.14 -17.53 17.53
C ASN A 136 -12.22 -17.67 16.43
N PRO A 137 -12.74 -18.89 16.18
CA PRO A 137 -13.69 -19.15 15.09
C PRO A 137 -15.02 -18.42 15.25
N GLN A 138 -15.40 -18.07 16.48
CA GLN A 138 -16.64 -17.34 16.77
C GLN A 138 -16.47 -15.81 16.72
N LYS A 139 -15.26 -15.31 16.37
CA LYS A 139 -14.93 -13.88 16.25
C LYS A 139 -15.32 -13.08 17.48
N GLU A 140 -15.04 -13.63 18.66
CA GLU A 140 -15.42 -13.02 19.93
C GLU A 140 -14.59 -11.75 20.20
N TYR A 141 -15.25 -10.72 20.73
CA TYR A 141 -14.63 -9.45 21.14
C TYR A 141 -14.08 -9.51 22.57
N LYS A 142 -13.41 -10.61 22.92
CA LYS A 142 -12.78 -10.84 24.22
C LYS A 142 -11.37 -11.37 24.05
N ASP A 143 -10.55 -11.22 25.09
CA ASP A 143 -9.16 -11.66 25.01
C ASP A 143 -9.07 -13.18 24.93
N ILE A 144 -8.45 -13.66 23.85
CA ILE A 144 -8.24 -15.08 23.58
C ILE A 144 -6.74 -15.27 23.35
N LYS A 145 -6.03 -15.72 24.38
CA LYS A 145 -4.58 -15.89 24.33
C LYS A 145 -4.22 -17.30 23.87
N LYS A 146 -3.51 -17.43 22.75
CA LYS A 146 -2.97 -18.70 22.23
C LYS A 146 -1.59 -18.44 21.62
N ASN A 147 -0.63 -19.36 21.81
CA ASN A 147 0.73 -19.24 21.26
C ASN A 147 1.41 -17.88 21.53
N GLY A 148 1.15 -17.29 22.70
CA GLY A 148 1.69 -15.97 23.07
C GLY A 148 1.01 -14.76 22.41
N LEU A 149 -0.03 -14.97 21.59
CA LEU A 149 -0.76 -13.93 20.86
C LEU A 149 -2.21 -13.77 21.38
N ASN A 150 -2.77 -12.58 21.27
CA ASN A 150 -4.17 -12.29 21.62
C ASN A 150 -5.04 -12.15 20.35
N TYR A 151 -5.97 -13.07 20.17
CA TYR A 151 -6.86 -13.19 19.01
C TYR A 151 -8.24 -12.55 19.22
N ASN A 152 -8.32 -11.52 20.05
CA ASN A 152 -9.54 -10.73 20.21
C ASN A 152 -9.94 -10.10 18.87
N GLN A 153 -11.20 -10.26 18.45
CA GLN A 153 -11.70 -9.73 17.17
C GLN A 153 -11.50 -8.21 17.04
N LYS A 154 -11.56 -7.47 18.15
CA LYS A 154 -11.25 -6.03 18.16
C LYS A 154 -9.85 -5.71 17.63
N ASN A 155 -8.86 -6.56 17.90
CA ASN A 155 -7.49 -6.38 17.38
C ASN A 155 -7.45 -6.57 15.86
N PHE A 156 -8.22 -7.54 15.36
CA PHE A 156 -8.34 -7.78 13.93
C PHE A 156 -8.96 -6.57 13.24
N ASP A 157 -10.12 -6.13 13.72
CA ASP A 157 -10.87 -5.07 13.07
C ASP A 157 -10.15 -3.73 13.14
N LEU A 158 -9.46 -3.42 14.24
CA LEU A 158 -8.83 -2.13 14.44
C LEU A 158 -7.38 -2.07 13.95
N ASP A 159 -6.56 -3.07 14.24
CA ASP A 159 -5.12 -3.00 13.98
C ASP A 159 -4.74 -3.72 12.68
N ILE A 160 -5.22 -4.96 12.50
CA ILE A 160 -4.91 -5.77 11.30
C ILE A 160 -5.54 -5.15 10.05
N VAL A 161 -6.83 -4.84 10.10
CA VAL A 161 -7.52 -4.23 8.96
C VAL A 161 -6.92 -2.86 8.65
N SER A 162 -6.54 -2.06 9.65
CA SER A 162 -5.82 -0.80 9.40
C SER A 162 -4.47 -1.02 8.71
N ALA A 163 -3.67 -2.00 9.15
CA ALA A 163 -2.41 -2.31 8.48
C ALA A 163 -2.66 -2.71 7.00
N CYS A 164 -3.61 -3.60 6.74
CA CYS A 164 -3.92 -4.06 5.39
C CYS A 164 -4.53 -2.95 4.52
N SER A 165 -5.36 -2.07 5.07
CA SER A 165 -5.89 -0.91 4.32
C SER A 165 -4.79 0.11 3.98
N ALA A 166 -3.82 0.32 4.88
CA ALA A 166 -2.64 1.13 4.57
C ALA A 166 -1.82 0.51 3.44
N LEU A 167 -1.60 -0.81 3.47
CA LEU A 167 -0.97 -1.56 2.38
C LEU A 167 -1.75 -1.42 1.07
N PHE A 168 -3.08 -1.49 1.10
CA PHE A 168 -3.87 -1.45 -0.12
C PHE A 168 -3.66 -0.14 -0.89
N ILE A 169 -3.60 0.98 -0.17
CA ILE A 169 -3.58 2.31 -0.80
C ILE A 169 -2.18 2.87 -1.07
N HIS A 170 -1.12 2.25 -0.54
CA HIS A 170 0.22 2.86 -0.58
C HIS A 170 0.79 2.98 -2.00
N ASN A 171 0.39 2.11 -2.91
CA ASN A 171 0.88 2.08 -4.28
C ASN A 171 -0.18 2.50 -5.33
N ILE A 172 -1.29 3.13 -4.91
CA ILE A 172 -2.33 3.56 -5.86
C ILE A 172 -1.73 4.54 -6.87
N ASP A 173 -1.90 4.20 -8.16
CA ASP A 173 -1.33 4.98 -9.25
C ASP A 173 -1.81 6.43 -9.22
N ARG A 174 -0.86 7.37 -9.34
CA ARG A 174 -1.11 8.82 -9.29
C ARG A 174 -2.02 9.34 -10.40
N ASN A 175 -2.18 8.59 -11.49
CA ASN A 175 -3.07 8.94 -12.60
C ASN A 175 -4.48 8.37 -12.44
N TYR A 176 -4.75 7.58 -11.40
CA TYR A 176 -6.09 7.11 -11.11
C TYR A 176 -6.93 8.25 -10.50
N SER A 177 -7.84 8.80 -11.31
CA SER A 177 -8.68 9.96 -10.96
C SER A 177 -9.77 9.66 -9.92
N GLY A 178 -10.08 8.38 -9.69
CA GLY A 178 -11.09 7.97 -8.70
C GLY A 178 -10.64 8.09 -7.24
N PHE A 179 -9.38 8.51 -7.00
CA PHE A 179 -8.88 8.81 -5.66
C PHE A 179 -9.05 10.30 -5.36
N SER A 180 -10.07 10.65 -4.59
CA SER A 180 -10.56 12.04 -4.47
C SER A 180 -10.09 12.82 -3.24
N ASN A 181 -9.51 12.15 -2.23
CA ASN A 181 -9.05 12.78 -0.97
C ASN A 181 -7.61 12.42 -0.64
N LYS A 182 -6.87 13.30 0.03
CA LYS A 182 -5.51 13.00 0.51
C LYS A 182 -5.53 12.13 1.77
N ILE A 183 -4.47 11.35 1.96
CA ILE A 183 -4.20 10.59 3.17
C ILE A 183 -3.80 11.59 4.26
N SER A 184 -4.67 11.74 5.25
CA SER A 184 -4.44 12.58 6.42
C SER A 184 -3.53 11.90 7.43
N PHE A 185 -2.52 12.62 7.93
CA PHE A 185 -1.72 12.13 9.06
C PHE A 185 -2.55 11.96 10.33
N ASN A 186 -3.50 12.87 10.59
CA ASN A 186 -4.35 12.82 11.79
C ASN A 186 -5.32 11.64 11.80
N ILE A 187 -5.75 11.17 10.62
CA ILE A 187 -6.77 10.13 10.48
C ILE A 187 -6.14 8.77 10.12
N ALA A 188 -5.14 8.74 9.23
CA ALA A 188 -4.49 7.55 8.70
C ALA A 188 -2.93 7.67 8.69
N PRO A 189 -2.28 7.94 9.83
CA PRO A 189 -0.85 8.19 9.99
C PRO A 189 0.02 7.03 9.52
N LEU A 190 -0.42 5.77 9.65
CA LEU A 190 0.36 4.63 9.18
C LEU A 190 0.33 4.52 7.65
N ALA A 191 -0.80 4.83 7.01
CA ALA A 191 -0.88 4.91 5.56
C ALA A 191 -0.10 6.12 5.03
N PHE A 192 -0.19 7.26 5.72
CA PHE A 192 0.62 8.45 5.45
C PHE A 192 2.10 8.10 5.49
N LEU A 193 2.55 7.46 6.59
CA LEU A 193 3.94 7.10 6.80
C LEU A 193 4.44 6.11 5.75
N LEU A 194 3.62 5.12 5.40
CA LEU A 194 3.98 4.14 4.39
C LEU A 194 4.17 4.79 3.01
N TYR A 195 3.24 5.64 2.59
CA TYR A 195 3.33 6.39 1.33
C TYR A 195 4.54 7.33 1.32
N LEU A 196 4.77 8.06 2.42
CA LEU A 196 5.93 8.94 2.59
C LEU A 196 7.24 8.16 2.44
N CYS A 197 7.36 7.02 3.15
CA CYS A 197 8.57 6.21 3.14
C CYS A 197 8.87 5.65 1.75
N ASP A 198 7.87 5.09 1.07
CA ASP A 198 8.07 4.53 -0.26
C ASP A 198 8.38 5.61 -1.31
N THR A 199 7.74 6.78 -1.21
CA THR A 199 8.02 7.93 -2.09
C THR A 199 9.45 8.47 -1.89
N PHE A 200 9.96 8.45 -0.66
CA PHE A 200 11.30 8.94 -0.33
C PHE A 200 12.40 7.91 -0.66
N GLN A 201 12.10 6.61 -0.60
CA GLN A 201 13.06 5.53 -0.79
C GLN A 201 13.41 5.30 -2.26
N GLU A 202 14.14 6.25 -2.86
CA GLU A 202 14.66 6.16 -4.24
C GLU A 202 16.15 5.79 -4.31
N TRP A 203 16.86 5.75 -3.18
CA TRP A 203 18.29 5.39 -3.14
C TRP A 203 18.53 3.92 -3.48
N ASP A 204 19.68 3.66 -4.11
CA ASP A 204 20.18 2.33 -4.47
C ASP A 204 19.20 1.45 -5.30
N ARG A 205 18.12 2.04 -5.84
CA ARG A 205 17.19 1.37 -6.75
C ARG A 205 17.82 1.28 -8.14
N TYR A 206 18.26 0.08 -8.51
CA TYR A 206 18.80 -0.21 -9.84
C TYR A 206 17.87 0.29 -10.96
N SER A 207 18.46 0.86 -12.01
CA SER A 207 17.75 1.18 -13.24
C SER A 207 18.73 1.41 -14.38
N ASP A 208 18.40 0.90 -15.57
CA ASP A 208 19.19 1.10 -16.78
C ASP A 208 19.07 2.53 -17.34
N ASN A 209 17.98 3.23 -17.04
CA ASN A 209 17.56 4.45 -17.76
C ASN A 209 17.42 5.70 -16.87
N ARG A 210 17.82 5.63 -15.59
CA ARG A 210 17.84 6.79 -14.69
C ARG A 210 19.07 6.75 -13.79
N PRO A 211 19.54 7.91 -13.30
CA PRO A 211 20.62 7.95 -12.32
C PRO A 211 20.28 7.10 -11.09
N VAL A 212 21.26 6.33 -10.62
CA VAL A 212 21.21 5.65 -9.32
C VAL A 212 21.83 6.60 -8.30
N TYR A 213 21.08 6.91 -7.25
CA TYR A 213 21.52 7.80 -6.18
C TYR A 213 21.98 6.99 -4.98
N SER A 214 23.03 7.44 -4.30
CA SER A 214 23.51 6.79 -3.08
C SER A 214 22.58 7.11 -1.91
N GLY A 215 22.40 6.20 -0.97
CA GLY A 215 21.72 6.50 0.29
C GLY A 215 22.33 7.68 1.07
N HIS A 216 23.61 8.01 0.83
CA HIS A 216 24.28 9.18 1.42
C HIS A 216 23.80 10.53 0.86
N ASP A 217 23.16 10.52 -0.30
CA ASP A 217 22.59 11.73 -0.92
C ASP A 217 21.22 12.10 -0.31
N PHE A 218 20.73 11.27 0.61
CA PHE A 218 19.44 11.43 1.27
C PHE A 218 19.62 11.72 2.76
N GLY A 219 18.75 12.57 3.29
CA GLY A 219 18.71 12.89 4.71
C GLY A 219 17.27 13.00 5.20
N ILE A 220 17.07 12.71 6.48
CA ILE A 220 15.81 12.96 7.15
C ILE A 220 16.08 13.61 8.50
N ASP A 221 15.30 14.64 8.80
CA ASP A 221 15.22 15.25 10.12
C ASP A 221 13.75 15.27 10.55
N CYS A 222 13.49 15.05 11.83
CA CYS A 222 12.16 14.96 12.38
C CYS A 222 12.08 15.79 13.66
N ASP A 223 11.18 16.77 13.64
CA ASP A 223 10.67 17.39 14.85
C ASP A 223 9.40 16.68 15.28
N LYS A 224 8.89 16.98 16.48
CA LYS A 224 7.66 16.37 17.01
C LYS A 224 6.45 16.48 16.07
N ASP A 225 6.36 17.57 15.31
CA ASP A 225 5.18 17.90 14.49
C ASP A 225 5.56 18.19 13.03
N SER A 226 6.77 17.83 12.58
CA SER A 226 7.17 18.01 11.18
C SER A 226 8.30 17.09 10.73
N ILE A 227 8.34 16.81 9.42
CA ILE A 227 9.38 15.99 8.77
C ILE A 227 10.09 16.85 7.72
N SER A 228 11.42 16.83 7.72
CA SER A 228 12.25 17.46 6.71
C SER A 228 13.05 16.39 5.97
N LEU A 229 12.85 16.31 4.66
CA LEU A 229 13.53 15.38 3.76
C LEU A 229 14.59 16.14 2.97
N PHE A 230 15.76 15.53 2.83
CA PHE A 230 16.84 15.99 1.96
C PHE A 230 17.05 14.97 0.86
N VAL A 231 17.03 15.42 -0.38
CA VAL A 231 17.11 14.57 -1.58
C VAL A 231 17.95 15.26 -2.66
N PRO A 232 18.49 14.52 -3.64
CA PRO A 232 19.09 15.11 -4.84
C PRO A 232 18.15 16.10 -5.54
N ASP A 233 18.66 17.25 -6.00
CA ASP A 233 17.87 18.32 -6.64
C ASP A 233 17.03 17.82 -7.81
N THR A 234 17.53 16.84 -8.56
CA THR A 234 16.84 16.22 -9.69
C THR A 234 15.58 15.43 -9.30
N LEU A 235 15.42 15.08 -8.02
CA LEU A 235 14.25 14.38 -7.48
C LEU A 235 13.27 15.29 -6.75
N GLU A 236 13.68 16.53 -6.41
CA GLU A 236 12.93 17.42 -5.55
C GLU A 236 11.49 17.63 -6.03
N ASP A 237 11.30 18.10 -7.26
CA ASP A 237 9.96 18.38 -7.80
C ASP A 237 9.11 17.11 -7.96
N LYS A 238 9.74 15.97 -8.29
CA LYS A 238 9.05 14.67 -8.39
C LYS A 238 8.48 14.25 -7.03
N ILE A 239 9.29 14.35 -5.98
CA ILE A 239 8.91 13.96 -4.62
C ILE A 239 7.89 14.96 -4.06
N ILE A 240 8.12 16.27 -4.20
CA ILE A 240 7.14 17.30 -3.79
C ILE A 240 5.79 17.04 -4.46
N GLY A 241 5.77 16.82 -5.77
CA GLY A 241 4.53 16.55 -6.51
C GLY A 241 3.81 15.29 -6.02
N ALA A 242 4.55 14.20 -5.78
CA ALA A 242 3.98 12.96 -5.26
C ALA A 242 3.37 13.13 -3.86
N LEU A 243 4.12 13.73 -2.93
CA LEU A 243 3.67 13.94 -1.55
C LEU A 243 2.51 14.93 -1.51
N TYR A 244 2.61 16.06 -2.22
CA TYR A 244 1.55 17.06 -2.29
C TYR A 244 0.25 16.46 -2.82
N GLN A 245 0.30 15.59 -3.82
CA GLN A 245 -0.91 15.00 -4.39
C GLN A 245 -1.63 14.07 -3.41
N ARG A 246 -0.91 13.41 -2.50
CA ARG A 246 -1.45 12.30 -1.71
C ARG A 246 -1.53 12.53 -0.21
N LEU A 247 -0.78 13.47 0.36
CA LEU A 247 -0.64 13.61 1.81
C LEU A 247 -1.17 14.97 2.31
N THR A 248 -1.65 15.01 3.57
CA THR A 248 -2.13 16.21 4.26
C THR A 248 -1.96 16.10 5.77
N ASP A 249 -2.04 17.23 6.47
CA ASP A 249 -2.18 17.37 7.93
C ASP A 249 -0.92 17.11 8.79
N LEU A 250 0.24 16.92 8.15
CA LEU A 250 1.55 16.97 8.81
C LEU A 250 2.49 17.78 7.92
N ARG A 251 3.20 18.74 8.52
CA ARG A 251 4.16 19.55 7.78
C ARG A 251 5.30 18.66 7.30
N VAL A 252 5.44 18.52 5.99
CA VAL A 252 6.57 17.84 5.35
C VAL A 252 7.28 18.81 4.42
N THR A 253 8.60 18.94 4.57
CA THR A 253 9.45 19.71 3.66
C THR A 253 10.41 18.80 2.91
N VAL A 254 10.76 19.20 1.68
CA VAL A 254 11.78 18.56 0.84
C VAL A 254 12.76 19.64 0.43
N ASN A 255 14.05 19.50 0.79
CA ASN A 255 15.10 20.51 0.57
C ASN A 255 14.68 21.93 1.04
N GLY A 256 13.90 22.01 2.12
CA GLY A 256 13.40 23.26 2.70
C GLY A 256 12.11 23.81 2.05
N ARG A 257 11.63 23.26 0.93
CA ARG A 257 10.34 23.61 0.31
C ARG A 257 9.20 22.81 0.93
N ILE A 258 8.05 23.43 1.13
CA ILE A 258 6.87 22.75 1.68
C ILE A 258 6.27 21.81 0.63
N ALA A 259 6.14 20.53 0.98
CA ALA A 259 5.47 19.52 0.17
C ALA A 259 4.07 19.18 0.69
N VAL A 260 3.89 19.19 2.02
CA VAL A 260 2.63 18.87 2.70
C VAL A 260 2.38 19.88 3.81
N CYS A 261 1.13 20.31 3.97
CA CYS A 261 0.61 21.10 5.08
C CYS A 261 -0.59 20.38 5.70
#